data_AF-A0A6I3JDZ2-F1
#
_entry.id   AF-A0A6I3JDZ2-F1
#
_cell.length_a   1.000
_cell.length_b   1.000
_cell.length_c   1.000
_cell.angle_alpha   90.00
_cell.angle_beta   90.00
_cell.angle_gamma   90.00
#
_symmetry.space_group_name_H-M   'P 1'
#
loop_
_entity.id
_entity.type
_entity.pdbx_description
1 polymer ?
#
loop_
_entity_poly.entity_id
_entity_poly.type
_entity_poly.pdbx_seq_one_letter_code
_entity_poly.pdbx_strand_id
1 'polypeptide(L)'
;MDGRTRDDVDEAGVDGAAAAGGTGRWDRFAHELQALRRAAGEPSFAEIARRVAELRIADGADEHAARVARTTVYDAFRTGRARVNVPLVREIVAALDADPALVDGWLAAPAPSAPSDSDSDSASPTAEPPVAPSVPAAPSEPSEPSEPSEPSGPAVEGRRPRRRTVLLLLTALIAVNVLGRAFVDLFGLPIYLDMIGTASAAIALGPWYGVAVAVVSNLAGMASSGADSAPFMLVNAAGALVWGYGVRRWGMGRTLPRFFTLNLLVAAVCSLVAVPLLLVAFGGSVGHGQDLIASRILDTTTSSVLAVALANLLVSLADKVIAGFAALVVVSGLPAGLRAGAPIPVVVASEPGPGPGR
;
A
#
# COMPACT_ATOMS: atom_id res chain seq x y z
N MET A 1 -16.60 -28.24 -60.15
CA MET A 1 -16.06 -26.98 -59.62
C MET A 1 -15.95 -27.14 -58.11
N ASP A 2 -15.07 -27.92 -57.51
CA ASP A 2 -13.66 -28.28 -57.75
C ASP A 2 -12.72 -27.08 -57.87
N GLY A 3 -11.66 -27.07 -57.04
CA GLY A 3 -10.53 -26.14 -57.21
C GLY A 3 -9.99 -25.47 -55.96
N ARG A 4 -9.15 -26.19 -55.22
CA ARG A 4 -8.18 -25.72 -54.22
C ARG A 4 -6.94 -25.12 -54.91
N THR A 5 -6.33 -24.05 -54.37
CA THR A 5 -4.92 -23.61 -54.55
C THR A 5 -4.65 -22.46 -53.56
N ARG A 6 -3.77 -22.54 -52.54
CA ARG A 6 -2.27 -22.53 -52.53
C ARG A 6 -1.69 -21.22 -53.12
N ASP A 7 -0.73 -20.48 -52.54
CA ASP A 7 0.33 -20.75 -51.56
C ASP A 7 0.78 -19.43 -50.84
N ASP A 8 1.39 -19.62 -49.65
CA ASP A 8 2.52 -18.95 -48.99
C ASP A 8 2.99 -17.53 -49.38
N VAL A 9 3.29 -16.70 -48.36
CA VAL A 9 4.55 -15.91 -48.20
C VAL A 9 4.62 -15.26 -46.79
N ASP A 10 5.71 -15.59 -46.09
CA ASP A 10 6.54 -14.86 -45.11
C ASP A 10 6.06 -14.38 -43.72
N GLU A 11 6.65 -15.07 -42.73
CA GLU A 11 7.26 -14.51 -41.52
C GLU A 11 8.01 -13.17 -41.75
N ALA A 12 7.73 -12.15 -40.94
CA ALA A 12 8.74 -11.29 -40.30
C ALA A 12 8.11 -10.17 -39.45
N GLY A 13 8.40 -10.21 -38.14
CA GLY A 13 8.94 -9.07 -37.40
C GLY A 13 7.99 -7.96 -36.94
N VAL A 14 7.54 -8.05 -35.68
CA VAL A 14 7.64 -6.92 -34.73
C VAL A 14 8.08 -7.46 -33.36
N ASP A 15 9.33 -7.93 -33.29
CA ASP A 15 10.10 -7.89 -32.06
C ASP A 15 10.69 -6.47 -31.94
N GLY A 16 10.45 -5.79 -30.82
CA GLY A 16 11.08 -4.48 -30.60
C GLY A 16 10.49 -3.62 -29.49
N ALA A 17 10.54 -4.09 -28.24
CA ALA A 17 10.81 -3.25 -27.05
C ALA A 17 10.93 -4.10 -25.77
N ALA A 18 11.78 -5.13 -25.78
CA ALA A 18 12.29 -5.73 -24.54
C ALA A 18 13.35 -4.78 -23.95
N ALA A 19 12.91 -3.80 -23.18
CA ALA A 19 13.81 -2.92 -22.44
C ALA A 19 14.40 -3.69 -21.26
N ALA A 20 15.71 -3.96 -21.35
CA ALA A 20 16.59 -4.57 -20.38
C ALA A 20 16.34 -4.14 -18.92
N GLY A 21 15.66 -5.01 -18.16
CA GLY A 21 15.64 -4.99 -16.69
C GLY A 21 16.41 -6.22 -16.22
N GLY A 22 17.44 -6.02 -15.40
CA GLY A 22 18.34 -7.08 -14.96
C GLY A 22 17.60 -8.33 -14.51
N THR A 23 17.97 -9.47 -15.12
CA THR A 23 17.42 -10.79 -14.86
C THR A 23 17.74 -11.21 -13.43
N GLY A 24 16.82 -10.91 -12.52
CA GLY A 24 16.98 -11.30 -11.13
C GLY A 24 16.99 -12.82 -11.04
N ARG A 25 17.80 -13.40 -10.13
CA ARG A 25 17.81 -14.84 -9.80
C ARG A 25 16.41 -15.45 -9.67
N TRP A 26 15.44 -14.65 -9.25
CA TRP A 26 14.05 -15.01 -9.02
C TRP A 26 13.15 -15.01 -10.26
N ASP A 27 13.56 -14.32 -11.34
CA ASP A 27 12.82 -14.36 -12.61
C ASP A 27 12.89 -15.75 -13.22
N ARG A 28 14.01 -16.45 -13.01
CA ARG A 28 14.13 -17.86 -13.37
C ARG A 28 13.06 -18.72 -12.70
N PHE A 29 12.82 -18.54 -11.40
CA PHE A 29 11.79 -19.30 -10.68
C PHE A 29 10.40 -19.10 -11.31
N ALA A 30 10.08 -17.87 -11.69
CA ALA A 30 8.83 -17.57 -12.37
C ALA A 30 8.77 -18.25 -13.75
N HIS A 31 9.84 -18.23 -14.53
CA HIS A 31 9.90 -18.91 -15.83
C HIS A 31 9.78 -20.44 -15.74
N GLU A 32 10.49 -21.07 -14.79
CA GLU A 32 10.44 -22.52 -14.57
C GLU A 32 9.06 -22.97 -14.05
N LEU A 33 8.45 -22.22 -13.13
CA LEU A 33 7.07 -22.47 -12.69
C LEU A 33 6.07 -22.34 -13.84
N GLN A 34 6.21 -21.30 -14.68
CA GLN A 34 5.36 -21.14 -15.87
C GLN A 34 5.54 -22.32 -16.84
N ALA A 35 6.74 -22.86 -16.99
CA ALA A 35 7.00 -24.05 -17.81
C ALA A 35 6.34 -25.30 -17.21
N LEU A 36 6.47 -25.53 -15.91
CA LEU A 36 5.81 -26.64 -15.21
C LEU A 36 4.29 -26.55 -15.30
N ARG A 37 3.71 -25.35 -15.15
CA ARG A 37 2.26 -25.15 -15.31
C ARG A 37 1.79 -25.47 -16.72
N ARG A 38 2.57 -25.12 -17.75
CA ARG A 38 2.29 -25.52 -19.14
C ARG A 38 2.34 -27.03 -19.33
N ALA A 39 3.35 -27.69 -18.75
CA ALA A 39 3.49 -29.15 -18.79
C ALA A 39 2.34 -29.88 -18.06
N ALA A 40 1.82 -29.29 -16.98
CA ALA A 40 0.69 -29.82 -16.20
C ALA A 40 -0.70 -29.52 -16.81
N GLY A 41 -0.79 -28.99 -18.04
CA GLY A 41 -2.07 -28.70 -18.71
C GLY A 41 -2.72 -27.37 -18.31
N GLU A 42 -1.92 -26.40 -17.87
CA GLU A 42 -2.32 -25.03 -17.52
C GLU A 42 -3.46 -24.88 -16.47
N PRO A 43 -3.42 -25.60 -15.34
CA PRO A 43 -4.43 -25.46 -14.29
C PRO A 43 -4.58 -24.01 -13.84
N SER A 44 -5.80 -23.63 -13.45
CA SER A 44 -6.06 -22.28 -12.95
C SER A 44 -5.34 -22.02 -11.62
N PHE A 45 -5.02 -20.77 -11.30
CA PHE A 45 -4.36 -20.46 -10.01
C PHE A 45 -5.24 -20.77 -8.79
N ALA A 46 -6.57 -20.79 -8.96
CA ALA A 46 -7.50 -21.22 -7.91
C ALA A 46 -7.41 -22.73 -7.68
N GLU A 47 -7.27 -23.50 -8.76
CA GLU A 47 -7.09 -24.95 -8.72
C GLU A 47 -5.76 -25.32 -8.06
N ILE A 48 -4.66 -24.64 -8.42
CA ILE A 48 -3.35 -24.84 -7.78
C ILE A 48 -3.44 -24.51 -6.27
N ALA A 49 -4.11 -23.42 -5.89
CA ALA A 49 -4.29 -23.06 -4.48
C ALA A 49 -5.09 -24.11 -3.69
N ARG A 50 -6.13 -24.70 -4.31
CA ARG A 50 -6.90 -25.81 -3.74
C ARG A 50 -6.04 -27.05 -3.53
N ARG A 51 -5.28 -27.47 -4.54
CA ARG A 51 -4.37 -28.63 -4.45
C ARG A 51 -3.28 -28.45 -3.38
N VAL A 52 -2.71 -27.25 -3.26
CA VAL A 52 -1.75 -26.94 -2.18
C VAL A 52 -2.40 -27.08 -0.80
N ALA A 53 -3.64 -26.60 -0.63
CA ALA A 53 -4.36 -26.75 0.63
C ALA A 53 -4.66 -28.23 0.94
N GLU A 54 -5.03 -29.03 -0.07
CA GLU A 54 -5.25 -30.46 0.07
C GLU A 54 -4.00 -31.22 0.51
N LEU A 55 -2.83 -30.91 -0.07
CA LEU A 55 -1.55 -31.48 0.36
C LEU A 55 -1.23 -31.12 1.81
N ARG A 56 -1.45 -29.87 2.22
CA ARG A 56 -1.22 -29.43 3.61
C ARG A 56 -2.14 -30.13 4.61
N ILE A 57 -3.41 -30.37 4.26
CA ILE A 57 -4.36 -31.12 5.10
C ILE A 57 -3.92 -32.58 5.20
N ALA A 58 -3.47 -33.18 4.10
CA ALA A 58 -2.92 -34.55 4.09
C ALA A 58 -1.68 -34.66 5.00
N ASP A 59 -0.87 -33.61 5.08
CA ASP A 59 0.29 -33.50 5.98
C ASP A 59 -0.08 -33.12 7.43
N GLY A 60 -1.38 -33.05 7.78
CA GLY A 60 -1.88 -32.87 9.14
C GLY A 60 -2.13 -31.43 9.57
N ALA A 61 -2.12 -30.46 8.64
CA ALA A 61 -2.51 -29.09 8.95
C ALA A 61 -4.04 -28.97 9.15
N ASP A 62 -4.44 -28.08 10.07
CA ASP A 62 -5.84 -27.69 10.23
C ASP A 62 -6.39 -27.02 8.95
N GLU A 63 -7.68 -27.19 8.68
CA GLU A 63 -8.34 -26.70 7.47
C GLU A 63 -8.20 -25.18 7.29
N HIS A 64 -8.14 -24.40 8.37
CA HIS A 64 -7.92 -22.96 8.28
C HIS A 64 -6.46 -22.62 7.95
N ALA A 65 -5.50 -23.36 8.52
CA ALA A 65 -4.07 -23.16 8.31
C ALA A 65 -3.60 -23.65 6.93
N ALA A 66 -4.29 -24.62 6.35
CA ALA A 66 -3.99 -25.17 5.03
C ALA A 66 -4.33 -24.22 3.88
N ARG A 67 -5.22 -23.23 4.09
CA ARG A 67 -5.69 -22.34 3.01
C ARG A 67 -4.57 -21.44 2.49
N VAL A 68 -4.36 -21.49 1.18
CA VAL A 68 -3.53 -20.53 0.45
C VAL A 68 -4.40 -19.67 -0.45
N ALA A 69 -4.18 -18.36 -0.44
CA ALA A 69 -4.92 -17.45 -1.32
C ALA A 69 -4.47 -17.61 -2.78
N ARG A 70 -5.44 -17.60 -3.72
CA ARG A 70 -5.18 -17.59 -5.17
C ARG A 70 -4.16 -16.54 -5.59
N THR A 71 -4.23 -15.35 -5.00
CA THR A 71 -3.32 -14.24 -5.31
C THR A 71 -1.88 -14.56 -4.94
N THR A 72 -1.66 -15.27 -3.82
CA THR A 72 -0.33 -15.72 -3.39
C THR A 72 0.26 -16.75 -4.36
N VAL A 73 -0.57 -17.65 -4.88
CA VAL A 73 -0.16 -18.61 -5.92
C VAL A 73 0.16 -17.89 -7.22
N TYR A 74 -0.74 -17.03 -7.73
CA TYR A 74 -0.52 -16.21 -8.93
C TYR A 74 0.79 -15.42 -8.85
N ASP A 75 1.05 -14.86 -7.67
CA ASP A 75 2.23 -14.09 -7.39
C ASP A 75 3.52 -14.89 -7.61
N ALA A 76 3.57 -16.16 -7.22
CA ALA A 76 4.77 -17.00 -7.43
C ALA A 76 5.17 -17.13 -8.92
N PHE A 77 4.25 -16.92 -9.86
CA PHE A 77 4.50 -16.99 -11.30
C PHE A 77 4.94 -15.67 -11.93
N ARG A 78 5.04 -14.56 -11.18
CA ARG A 78 5.42 -13.25 -11.71
C ARG A 78 6.93 -13.01 -11.66
N THR A 79 7.49 -12.51 -12.77
CA THR A 79 8.84 -11.96 -12.87
C THR A 79 8.92 -10.55 -12.23
N GLY A 80 10.14 -10.00 -12.13
CA GLY A 80 10.46 -8.70 -11.54
C GLY A 80 10.54 -8.73 -10.00
N ARG A 81 10.74 -9.90 -9.39
CA ARG A 81 10.71 -10.06 -7.93
C ARG A 81 12.09 -9.93 -7.31
N ALA A 82 12.18 -9.13 -6.25
CA ALA A 82 13.38 -9.08 -5.42
C ALA A 82 13.52 -10.29 -4.47
N ARG A 83 12.42 -11.03 -4.22
CA ARG A 83 12.37 -12.21 -3.33
C ARG A 83 11.20 -13.14 -3.70
N VAL A 84 11.36 -14.44 -3.44
CA VAL A 84 10.34 -15.49 -3.68
C VAL A 84 10.21 -16.37 -2.43
N ASN A 85 8.99 -16.79 -2.08
CA ASN A 85 8.74 -17.73 -0.99
C ASN A 85 9.04 -19.16 -1.46
N VAL A 86 10.27 -19.63 -1.22
CA VAL A 86 10.76 -20.94 -1.67
C VAL A 86 9.92 -22.12 -1.14
N PRO A 87 9.52 -22.16 0.16
CA PRO A 87 8.59 -23.19 0.65
C PRO A 87 7.30 -23.28 -0.15
N LEU A 88 6.65 -22.13 -0.41
CA LEU A 88 5.43 -22.11 -1.23
C LEU A 88 5.70 -22.55 -2.68
N VAL A 89 6.86 -22.22 -3.25
CA VAL A 89 7.23 -22.70 -4.59
C VAL A 89 7.31 -24.22 -4.61
N ARG A 90 7.91 -24.85 -3.59
CA ARG A 90 7.96 -26.33 -3.49
C ARG A 90 6.58 -26.96 -3.40
N GLU A 91 5.69 -26.37 -2.62
CA GLU A 91 4.29 -26.81 -2.52
C GLU A 91 3.56 -26.65 -3.86
N ILE A 92 3.79 -25.56 -4.60
CA ILE A 92 3.24 -25.36 -5.94
C ILE A 92 3.79 -26.40 -6.92
N VAL A 93 5.08 -26.72 -6.85
CA VAL A 93 5.72 -27.77 -7.67
C VAL A 93 5.08 -29.13 -7.37
N ALA A 94 4.88 -29.47 -6.09
CA ALA A 94 4.17 -30.67 -5.68
C ALA A 94 2.72 -30.71 -6.19
N ALA A 95 2.00 -29.58 -6.10
CA ALA A 95 0.61 -29.46 -6.57
C ALA A 95 0.46 -29.51 -8.10
N LEU A 96 1.56 -29.30 -8.83
CA LEU A 96 1.68 -29.48 -10.28
C LEU A 96 2.22 -30.88 -10.65
N ASP A 97 2.19 -31.83 -9.71
CA ASP A 97 2.63 -33.22 -9.89
C ASP A 97 4.11 -33.37 -10.27
N ALA A 98 4.95 -32.42 -9.85
CA ALA A 98 6.40 -32.43 -10.07
C ALA A 98 7.16 -32.61 -8.74
N ASP A 99 8.39 -33.12 -8.83
CA ASP A 99 9.24 -33.37 -7.65
C ASP A 99 9.68 -32.05 -6.99
N PRO A 100 9.35 -31.80 -5.71
CA PRO A 100 9.79 -30.61 -4.97
C PRO A 100 11.31 -30.43 -4.89
N ALA A 101 12.10 -31.50 -5.10
CA ALA A 101 13.57 -31.44 -5.16
C ALA A 101 14.09 -30.65 -6.37
N LEU A 102 13.29 -30.45 -7.42
CA LEU A 102 13.66 -29.60 -8.57
C LEU A 102 14.02 -28.17 -8.15
N VAL A 103 13.39 -27.68 -7.09
CA VAL A 103 13.63 -26.34 -6.54
C VAL A 103 15.05 -26.20 -6.00
N ASP A 104 15.68 -27.28 -5.51
CA ASP A 104 17.08 -27.27 -5.10
C ASP A 104 18.02 -27.01 -6.27
N GLY A 105 17.73 -27.60 -7.43
CA GLY A 105 18.46 -27.35 -8.67
C GLY A 105 18.35 -25.88 -9.13
N TRP A 106 17.18 -25.26 -8.95
CA TRP A 106 16.98 -23.85 -9.26
C TRP A 106 17.70 -22.92 -8.28
N LEU A 107 17.87 -23.33 -7.02
CA LEU A 107 18.61 -22.58 -6.00
C LEU A 107 20.14 -22.71 -6.19
N ALA A 108 20.62 -23.91 -6.51
CA ALA A 108 22.05 -24.21 -6.66
C ALA A 108 22.65 -23.65 -7.95
N ALA A 109 21.83 -23.43 -8.97
CA ALA A 109 22.31 -22.91 -10.23
C ALA A 109 22.74 -21.43 -10.12
N PRO A 110 23.89 -21.06 -10.72
CA PRO A 110 24.39 -19.69 -10.67
C PRO A 110 23.39 -18.71 -11.29
N ALA A 111 23.34 -17.49 -10.74
CA ALA A 111 22.57 -16.40 -11.34
C ALA A 111 23.08 -16.16 -12.77
N PRO A 112 22.20 -15.88 -13.74
CA PRO A 112 22.64 -15.56 -15.09
C PRO A 112 23.62 -14.39 -15.03
N SER A 113 24.84 -14.63 -15.48
CA SER A 113 25.86 -13.59 -15.64
C SER A 113 25.27 -12.48 -16.49
N ALA A 114 25.44 -11.23 -16.07
CA ALA A 114 25.21 -10.10 -16.96
C ALA A 114 25.99 -10.33 -18.27
N PRO A 115 25.45 -9.94 -19.44
CA PRO A 115 26.21 -10.03 -20.68
C PRO A 115 27.52 -9.26 -20.50
N SER A 116 28.62 -9.99 -20.50
CA SER A 116 29.96 -9.42 -20.54
C SER A 116 30.20 -8.99 -21.98
N ASP A 117 30.22 -7.68 -22.22
CA ASP A 117 30.86 -7.13 -23.41
C ASP A 117 32.30 -7.66 -23.46
N SER A 118 32.62 -8.37 -24.53
CA SER A 118 33.97 -8.86 -24.79
C SER A 118 34.88 -7.72 -25.24
N ASP A 119 36.19 -7.97 -25.07
CA ASP A 119 37.29 -7.39 -25.83
C ASP A 119 37.89 -6.05 -25.35
N SER A 120 38.95 -6.19 -24.53
CA SER A 120 40.19 -5.44 -24.76
C SER A 120 41.37 -6.19 -24.12
N ASP A 121 42.04 -6.97 -24.97
CA ASP A 121 43.48 -7.11 -25.12
C ASP A 121 44.45 -6.93 -23.93
N SER A 122 45.22 -8.00 -23.70
CA SER A 122 46.68 -8.03 -23.50
C SER A 122 47.34 -7.32 -22.29
N ALA A 123 47.77 -8.12 -21.30
CA ALA A 123 49.20 -8.40 -21.01
C ALA A 123 49.41 -9.02 -19.59
N SER A 124 50.16 -10.13 -19.53
CA SER A 124 50.79 -10.73 -18.33
C SER A 124 52.32 -10.49 -18.40
N PRO A 125 53.16 -10.87 -17.40
CA PRO A 125 52.99 -11.03 -15.94
C PRO A 125 54.10 -10.26 -15.16
N THR A 126 54.20 -10.40 -13.83
CA THR A 126 55.45 -10.74 -13.05
C THR A 126 55.53 -10.13 -11.62
N ALA A 127 55.84 -11.02 -10.66
CA ALA A 127 56.62 -10.89 -9.41
C ALA A 127 56.00 -10.37 -8.07
N GLU A 128 56.26 -11.20 -7.05
CA GLU A 128 56.21 -11.02 -5.59
C GLU A 128 57.67 -10.87 -5.05
N PRO A 129 57.96 -10.72 -3.73
CA PRO A 129 57.99 -9.56 -2.82
C PRO A 129 59.44 -9.15 -2.38
N PRO A 130 59.68 -8.25 -1.37
CA PRO A 130 59.83 -8.71 0.04
C PRO A 130 59.51 -7.70 1.20
N VAL A 131 59.01 -8.25 2.32
CA VAL A 131 59.42 -8.15 3.76
C VAL A 131 59.82 -6.81 4.44
N ALA A 132 58.98 -6.38 5.41
CA ALA A 132 59.18 -5.90 6.83
C ALA A 132 60.22 -4.77 7.19
N PRO A 133 60.08 -4.00 8.31
CA PRO A 133 60.00 -4.54 9.68
C PRO A 133 59.03 -3.87 10.68
N SER A 134 58.75 -4.66 11.71
CA SER A 134 58.06 -4.47 12.98
C SER A 134 58.86 -3.71 14.06
N VAL A 135 58.21 -2.92 14.93
CA VAL A 135 58.58 -2.63 16.34
C VAL A 135 57.33 -2.05 17.09
N PRO A 136 57.24 -2.03 18.44
CA PRO A 136 56.90 -3.11 19.37
C PRO A 136 55.61 -2.87 20.20
N ALA A 137 55.16 -3.92 20.87
CA ALA A 137 54.07 -3.96 21.83
C ALA A 137 54.47 -3.47 23.25
N ALA A 138 53.52 -2.88 23.97
CA ALA A 138 53.35 -2.89 25.44
C ALA A 138 52.00 -2.24 25.81
N PRO A 139 51.44 -2.48 27.01
CA PRO A 139 51.06 -3.74 27.63
C PRO A 139 49.52 -3.85 27.83
N SER A 140 49.09 -5.08 28.04
CA SER A 140 47.71 -5.52 28.24
C SER A 140 47.04 -4.92 29.48
N GLU A 141 45.83 -4.39 29.31
CA GLU A 141 44.86 -4.19 30.40
C GLU A 141 43.58 -5.03 30.15
N PRO A 142 42.85 -5.40 31.21
CA PRO A 142 42.01 -6.59 31.23
C PRO A 142 40.69 -6.43 30.47
N SER A 143 40.32 -7.52 29.81
CA SER A 143 39.09 -7.79 29.08
C SER A 143 37.81 -7.38 29.83
N GLU A 144 37.10 -6.37 29.32
CA GLU A 144 35.66 -6.25 29.52
C GLU A 144 34.94 -7.12 28.47
N PRO A 145 33.84 -7.83 28.80
CA PRO A 145 33.14 -8.65 27.84
C PRO A 145 32.47 -7.78 26.79
N SER A 146 33.03 -7.77 25.58
CA SER A 146 32.40 -7.20 24.38
C SER A 146 31.03 -7.86 24.17
N GLU A 147 29.97 -7.07 24.23
CA GLU A 147 28.65 -7.47 23.76
C GLU A 147 28.77 -7.91 22.28
N PRO A 148 28.12 -9.02 21.88
CA PRO A 148 28.20 -9.50 20.51
C PRO A 148 27.66 -8.45 19.55
N SER A 149 28.56 -7.96 18.69
CA SER A 149 28.25 -7.06 17.60
C SER A 149 27.39 -7.82 16.58
N GLU A 150 26.07 -7.59 16.62
CA GLU A 150 25.18 -8.12 15.59
C GLU A 150 25.64 -7.62 14.20
N PRO A 151 25.74 -8.50 13.19
CA PRO A 151 26.01 -8.06 11.83
C PRO A 151 24.83 -7.20 11.37
N SER A 152 25.10 -5.90 11.23
CA SER A 152 24.20 -4.92 10.65
C SER A 152 23.89 -5.34 9.22
N GLY A 153 22.78 -6.07 9.02
CA GLY A 153 22.20 -6.29 7.71
C GLY A 153 21.93 -4.94 7.04
N PRO A 154 21.91 -4.86 5.70
CA PRO A 154 21.74 -3.59 5.01
C PRO A 154 20.43 -2.95 5.46
N ALA A 155 20.54 -1.84 6.18
CA ALA A 155 19.43 -0.96 6.47
C ALA A 155 18.77 -0.66 5.12
N VAL A 156 17.53 -1.12 4.92
CA VAL A 156 16.70 -0.65 3.83
C VAL A 156 16.41 0.81 4.15
N GLU A 157 17.34 1.69 3.78
CA GLU A 157 17.16 3.13 3.89
C GLU A 157 15.90 3.46 3.10
N GLY A 158 14.83 3.76 3.82
CA GLY A 158 13.57 4.18 3.25
C GLY A 158 13.80 5.43 2.43
N ARG A 159 13.97 5.27 1.12
CA ARG A 159 14.19 6.39 0.20
C ARG A 159 13.00 7.33 0.35
N ARG A 160 13.25 8.50 0.96
CA ARG A 160 12.22 9.52 1.14
C ARG A 160 11.54 9.80 -0.20
N PRO A 161 10.20 9.86 -0.25
CA PRO A 161 9.50 10.10 -1.50
C PRO A 161 9.96 11.42 -2.10
N ARG A 162 10.17 11.43 -3.43
CA ARG A 162 10.57 12.65 -4.15
C ARG A 162 9.52 13.72 -3.91
N ARG A 163 9.95 14.97 -3.64
CA ARG A 163 9.05 16.11 -3.39
C ARG A 163 7.97 16.27 -4.47
N ARG A 164 8.35 16.07 -5.74
CA ARG A 164 7.41 16.10 -6.88
C ARG A 164 6.28 15.09 -6.75
N THR A 165 6.57 13.86 -6.33
CA THR A 165 5.56 12.82 -6.11
C THR A 165 4.60 13.20 -4.99
N VAL A 166 5.12 13.75 -3.89
CA VAL A 166 4.28 14.24 -2.78
C VAL A 166 3.36 15.36 -3.27
N LEU A 167 3.90 16.36 -3.99
CA LEU A 167 3.09 17.46 -4.51
C LEU A 167 2.00 16.98 -5.48
N LEU A 168 2.34 16.09 -6.43
CA LEU A 168 1.36 15.51 -7.35
C LEU A 168 0.24 14.75 -6.61
N LEU A 169 0.60 13.99 -5.57
CA LEU A 169 -0.38 13.31 -4.74
C LEU A 169 -1.29 14.32 -4.02
N LEU A 170 -0.73 15.34 -3.37
CA LEU A 170 -1.53 16.35 -2.68
C LEU A 170 -2.48 17.07 -3.65
N THR A 171 -2.03 17.43 -4.85
CA THR A 171 -2.87 18.02 -5.89
C THR A 171 -4.01 17.09 -6.30
N ALA A 172 -3.73 15.80 -6.50
CA ALA A 172 -4.77 14.82 -6.81
C ALA A 172 -5.79 14.66 -5.66
N LEU A 173 -5.34 14.64 -4.40
CA LEU A 173 -6.22 14.53 -3.24
C LEU A 173 -7.08 15.79 -3.02
N ILE A 174 -6.54 16.98 -3.32
CA ILE A 174 -7.33 18.22 -3.36
C ILE A 174 -8.42 18.12 -4.43
N ALA A 175 -8.07 17.65 -5.64
CA ALA A 175 -9.05 17.46 -6.71
C ALA A 175 -10.15 16.46 -6.32
N VAL A 176 -9.81 15.37 -5.64
CA VAL A 176 -10.80 14.41 -5.11
C VAL A 176 -11.80 15.08 -4.17
N ASN A 177 -11.34 15.95 -3.25
CA ASN A 177 -12.24 16.67 -2.34
C ASN A 177 -13.17 17.64 -3.09
N VAL A 178 -12.63 18.38 -4.06
CA VAL A 178 -13.41 19.33 -4.87
C VAL A 178 -14.46 18.59 -5.69
N LEU A 179 -14.10 17.47 -6.32
CA LEU A 179 -15.03 16.63 -7.08
C LEU A 179 -16.09 15.98 -6.18
N GLY A 180 -15.70 15.51 -4.99
CA GLY A 180 -16.63 14.95 -4.00
C GLY A 180 -17.68 15.98 -3.57
N ARG A 181 -17.24 17.21 -3.30
CA ARG A 181 -18.15 18.33 -2.99
C ARG A 181 -19.09 18.64 -4.15
N ALA A 182 -18.55 18.80 -5.36
CA ALA A 182 -19.37 19.09 -6.54
C ALA A 182 -20.40 17.99 -6.81
N PHE A 183 -20.05 16.72 -6.54
CA PHE A 183 -20.98 15.60 -6.64
C PHE A 183 -22.11 15.71 -5.61
N VAL A 184 -21.79 16.01 -4.35
CA VAL A 184 -22.80 16.23 -3.31
C VAL A 184 -23.74 17.38 -3.67
N ASP A 185 -23.19 18.52 -4.12
CA ASP A 185 -23.96 19.70 -4.50
C ASP A 185 -24.89 19.40 -5.68
N LEU A 186 -24.41 18.64 -6.68
CA LEU A 186 -25.19 18.27 -7.86
C LEU A 186 -26.38 17.34 -7.54
N PHE A 187 -26.19 16.38 -6.62
CA PHE A 187 -27.20 15.37 -6.31
C PHE A 187 -28.00 15.66 -5.03
N GLY A 188 -27.67 16.72 -4.29
CA GLY A 188 -28.35 17.09 -3.05
C GLY A 188 -28.20 16.05 -1.94
N LEU A 189 -27.02 15.42 -1.83
CA LEU A 189 -26.81 14.32 -0.89
C LEU A 189 -26.71 14.82 0.56
N PRO A 190 -27.22 14.05 1.55
CA PRO A 190 -27.12 14.39 2.97
C PRO A 190 -25.77 13.95 3.59
N ILE A 191 -24.66 14.14 2.86
CA ILE A 191 -23.25 13.86 3.25
C ILE A 191 -22.33 14.86 2.53
N TYR A 192 -21.05 14.95 2.87
CA TYR A 192 -20.15 15.99 2.32
C TYR A 192 -19.11 15.48 1.31
N LEU A 193 -18.59 14.25 1.50
CA LEU A 193 -17.59 13.60 0.64
C LEU A 193 -16.31 14.42 0.32
N ASP A 194 -16.10 15.54 1.00
CA ASP A 194 -15.04 16.51 0.75
C ASP A 194 -13.79 16.30 1.63
N MET A 195 -13.74 15.17 2.34
CA MET A 195 -12.64 14.82 3.25
C MET A 195 -11.91 13.52 2.86
N ILE A 196 -12.24 12.87 1.74
CA ILE A 196 -11.56 11.63 1.30
C ILE A 196 -10.07 11.88 1.06
N GLY A 197 -9.76 12.94 0.32
CA GLY A 197 -8.39 13.36 0.05
C GLY A 197 -7.67 13.85 1.30
N THR A 198 -8.39 14.56 2.17
CA THR A 198 -7.90 15.03 3.47
C THR A 198 -7.48 13.86 4.37
N ALA A 199 -8.35 12.87 4.53
CA ALA A 199 -8.08 11.65 5.27
C ALA A 199 -6.91 10.87 4.66
N SER A 200 -6.88 10.75 3.33
CA SER A 200 -5.82 10.04 2.61
C SER A 200 -4.45 10.67 2.84
N ALA A 201 -4.33 12.00 2.73
CA ALA A 201 -3.08 12.72 3.01
C ALA A 201 -2.71 12.65 4.50
N ALA A 202 -3.70 12.82 5.38
CA ALA A 202 -3.53 12.69 6.82
C ALA A 202 -2.97 11.33 7.20
N ILE A 203 -3.47 10.24 6.61
CA ILE A 203 -3.06 8.86 6.88
C ILE A 203 -1.73 8.54 6.19
N ALA A 204 -1.56 8.84 4.90
CA ALA A 204 -0.38 8.46 4.11
C ALA A 204 0.86 9.30 4.41
N LEU A 205 0.72 10.62 4.58
CA LEU A 205 1.86 11.54 4.66
C LEU A 205 2.06 12.22 6.02
N GLY A 206 0.98 12.52 6.75
CA GLY A 206 1.07 13.18 8.06
C GLY A 206 -0.16 14.01 8.37
N PRO A 207 -0.49 14.24 9.66
CA PRO A 207 -1.61 15.10 10.04
C PRO A 207 -1.54 16.48 9.36
N TRP A 208 -0.36 17.10 9.30
CA TRP A 208 -0.17 18.41 8.69
C TRP A 208 -0.31 18.43 7.16
N TYR A 209 -0.01 17.32 6.48
CA TYR A 209 -0.32 17.19 5.05
C TYR A 209 -1.83 17.11 4.82
N GLY A 210 -2.55 16.40 5.69
CA GLY A 210 -4.01 16.42 5.69
C GLY A 210 -4.58 17.81 5.94
N VAL A 211 -4.04 18.56 6.91
CA VAL A 211 -4.44 19.96 7.16
C VAL A 211 -4.20 20.84 5.93
N ALA A 212 -3.05 20.70 5.26
CA ALA A 212 -2.78 21.44 4.03
C ALA A 212 -3.81 21.12 2.92
N VAL A 213 -4.15 19.85 2.73
CA VAL A 213 -5.21 19.44 1.77
C VAL A 213 -6.56 20.01 2.18
N ALA A 214 -6.93 19.94 3.47
CA ALA A 214 -8.17 20.51 3.99
C ALA A 214 -8.28 22.00 3.64
N VAL A 215 -7.30 22.80 4.04
CA VAL A 215 -7.27 24.26 3.81
C VAL A 215 -7.38 24.57 2.32
N VAL A 216 -6.52 23.98 1.49
CA VAL A 216 -6.51 24.28 0.05
C VAL A 216 -7.80 23.83 -0.64
N SER A 217 -8.34 22.67 -0.30
CA SER A 217 -9.58 22.16 -0.91
C SER A 217 -10.84 22.94 -0.49
N ASN A 218 -10.89 23.50 0.73
CA ASN A 218 -12.00 24.35 1.16
C ASN A 218 -11.92 25.75 0.53
N LEU A 219 -10.71 26.32 0.40
CA LEU A 219 -10.49 27.57 -0.32
C LEU A 219 -10.80 27.42 -1.81
N ALA A 220 -10.36 26.33 -2.45
CA ALA A 220 -10.74 26.02 -3.83
C ALA A 220 -12.26 25.83 -3.98
N GLY A 221 -12.91 25.27 -2.96
CA GLY A 221 -14.36 25.13 -2.89
C GLY A 221 -15.14 26.45 -2.92
N MET A 222 -14.51 27.57 -2.57
CA MET A 222 -15.18 28.87 -2.59
C MET A 222 -15.62 29.25 -4.01
N ALA A 223 -14.88 28.78 -5.03
CA ALA A 223 -15.20 29.03 -6.42
C ALA A 223 -16.40 28.19 -6.92
N SER A 224 -16.67 27.03 -6.31
CA SER A 224 -17.75 26.13 -6.73
C SER A 224 -19.02 26.29 -5.89
N SER A 225 -18.86 26.43 -4.58
CA SER A 225 -19.94 26.27 -3.59
C SER A 225 -20.14 27.52 -2.72
N GLY A 226 -19.47 28.64 -3.07
CA GLY A 226 -19.59 29.92 -2.39
C GLY A 226 -18.67 30.10 -1.17
N ALA A 227 -18.66 31.31 -0.61
CA ALA A 227 -17.76 31.69 0.49
C ALA A 227 -18.02 30.89 1.78
N ASP A 228 -19.20 30.30 1.92
CA ASP A 228 -19.63 29.52 3.07
C ASP A 228 -18.78 28.26 3.29
N SER A 229 -18.03 27.80 2.27
CA SER A 229 -17.11 26.66 2.39
C SER A 229 -15.87 26.97 3.23
N ALA A 230 -15.47 28.24 3.34
CA ALA A 230 -14.18 28.61 3.94
C ALA A 230 -14.12 28.29 5.44
N PRO A 231 -15.12 28.63 6.28
CA PRO A 231 -15.07 28.32 7.71
C PRO A 231 -14.96 26.82 8.01
N PHE A 232 -15.54 25.96 7.15
CA PHE A 232 -15.45 24.50 7.29
C PHE A 232 -14.04 23.94 7.06
N MET A 233 -13.07 24.74 6.60
CA MET A 233 -11.67 24.31 6.58
C MET A 233 -11.17 23.94 7.99
N LEU A 234 -11.72 24.56 9.04
CA LEU A 234 -11.39 24.25 10.43
C LEU A 234 -11.89 22.87 10.84
N VAL A 235 -13.11 22.51 10.40
CA VAL A 235 -13.68 21.17 10.59
C VAL A 235 -12.82 20.14 9.86
N ASN A 236 -12.46 20.43 8.61
CA ASN A 236 -11.66 19.52 7.79
C ASN A 236 -10.24 19.36 8.34
N ALA A 237 -9.63 20.44 8.85
CA ALA A 237 -8.35 20.40 9.53
C ALA A 237 -8.40 19.59 10.83
N ALA A 238 -9.43 19.77 11.66
CA ALA A 238 -9.62 19.01 12.89
C ALA A 238 -9.70 17.50 12.59
N GLY A 239 -10.49 17.11 11.59
CA GLY A 239 -10.56 15.72 11.15
C GLY A 239 -9.22 15.17 10.63
N ALA A 240 -8.47 15.98 9.86
CA ALA A 240 -7.13 15.61 9.40
C ALA A 240 -6.15 15.33 10.55
N LEU A 241 -6.17 16.16 11.59
CA LEU A 241 -5.33 15.97 12.77
C LEU A 241 -5.70 14.66 13.48
N VAL A 242 -6.99 14.41 13.72
CA VAL A 242 -7.47 13.21 14.40
C VAL A 242 -7.14 11.95 13.59
N TRP A 243 -7.40 11.92 12.27
CA TRP A 243 -7.00 10.78 11.43
C TRP A 243 -5.48 10.56 11.43
N GLY A 244 -4.70 11.62 11.22
CA GLY A 244 -3.26 11.54 11.10
C GLY A 244 -2.59 11.06 12.39
N TYR A 245 -2.94 11.64 13.54
CA TYR A 245 -2.44 11.19 14.84
C TYR A 245 -3.05 9.85 15.26
N GLY A 246 -4.32 9.61 14.97
CA GLY A 246 -4.99 8.35 15.27
C GLY A 246 -4.33 7.15 14.61
N VAL A 247 -3.96 7.28 13.34
CA VAL A 247 -3.23 6.21 12.64
C VAL A 247 -1.76 6.16 13.07
N ARG A 248 -1.03 7.29 13.06
CA ARG A 248 0.43 7.28 13.27
C ARG A 248 0.89 7.16 14.72
N ARG A 249 0.14 7.72 15.67
CA ARG A 249 0.54 7.83 17.07
C ARG A 249 -0.26 6.91 17.98
N TRP A 250 -1.57 6.77 17.74
CA TRP A 250 -2.44 5.94 18.58
C TRP A 250 -2.61 4.51 18.04
N GLY A 251 -2.09 4.21 16.84
CA GLY A 251 -2.17 2.87 16.26
C GLY A 251 -3.60 2.42 15.93
N MET A 252 -4.55 3.35 15.82
CA MET A 252 -5.95 3.05 15.54
C MET A 252 -6.17 2.59 14.09
N GLY A 253 -5.18 2.75 13.21
CA GLY A 253 -5.19 2.18 11.87
C GLY A 253 -4.90 0.66 11.82
N ARG A 254 -4.47 0.02 12.90
CA ARG A 254 -3.94 -1.37 12.84
C ARG A 254 -4.99 -2.44 12.50
N THR A 255 -6.25 -2.20 12.81
CA THR A 255 -7.34 -3.16 12.58
C THR A 255 -8.60 -2.41 12.13
N LEU A 256 -9.49 -3.09 11.38
CA LEU A 256 -10.74 -2.47 10.91
C LEU A 256 -11.63 -1.95 12.06
N PRO A 257 -11.81 -2.66 13.18
CA PRO A 257 -12.61 -2.14 14.30
C PRO A 257 -12.00 -0.89 14.93
N ARG A 258 -10.67 -0.85 15.14
CA ARG A 258 -10.00 0.34 15.68
C ARG A 258 -10.13 1.52 14.72
N PHE A 259 -10.05 1.27 13.43
CA PHE A 259 -10.21 2.30 12.42
C PHE A 259 -11.66 2.80 12.33
N PHE A 260 -12.64 1.92 12.48
CA PHE A 260 -14.04 2.31 12.63
C PHE A 260 -14.23 3.22 13.84
N THR A 261 -13.71 2.85 15.02
CA THR A 261 -13.73 3.72 16.22
C THR A 261 -13.05 5.06 15.97
N LEU A 262 -11.93 5.08 15.22
CA LEU A 262 -11.27 6.33 14.83
C LEU A 262 -12.20 7.23 14.01
N ASN A 263 -12.95 6.67 13.05
CA ASN A 263 -13.90 7.46 12.27
C ASN A 263 -15.05 8.01 13.13
N LEU A 264 -15.51 7.28 14.14
CA LEU A 264 -16.50 7.81 15.09
C LEU A 264 -15.93 8.98 15.91
N LEU A 265 -14.67 8.86 16.35
CA LEU A 265 -13.97 9.95 17.05
C LEU A 265 -13.80 11.17 16.14
N VAL A 266 -13.40 10.97 14.89
CA VAL A 266 -13.29 12.04 13.90
C VAL A 266 -14.65 12.71 13.69
N ALA A 267 -15.73 11.94 13.55
CA ALA A 267 -17.08 12.49 13.41
C ALA A 267 -17.47 13.36 14.62
N ALA A 268 -17.19 12.89 15.84
CA ALA A 268 -17.47 13.63 17.06
C ALA A 268 -16.66 14.94 17.14
N VAL A 269 -15.37 14.90 16.85
CA VAL A 269 -14.50 16.10 16.85
C VAL A 269 -14.92 17.09 15.77
N CYS A 270 -15.19 16.59 14.56
CA CYS A 270 -15.69 17.43 13.47
C CYS A 270 -17.03 18.10 13.86
N SER A 271 -17.94 17.36 14.51
CA SER A 271 -19.23 17.91 14.96
C SER A 271 -19.05 18.96 16.07
N LEU A 272 -18.12 18.73 17.00
CA LEU A 272 -17.79 19.69 18.06
C LEU A 272 -17.31 21.03 17.49
N VAL A 273 -16.60 21.01 16.36
CA VAL A 273 -16.14 22.22 15.66
C VAL A 273 -17.25 22.78 14.75
N ALA A 274 -18.00 21.92 14.06
CA ALA A 274 -19.00 22.32 13.08
C ALA A 274 -20.24 22.95 13.72
N VAL A 275 -20.75 22.39 14.82
CA VAL A 275 -22.02 22.85 15.42
C VAL A 275 -21.95 24.30 15.90
N PRO A 276 -20.92 24.75 16.66
CA PRO A 276 -20.82 26.16 17.04
C PRO A 276 -20.71 27.09 15.82
N LEU A 277 -19.98 26.66 14.80
CA LEU A 277 -19.79 27.40 13.56
C LEU A 277 -21.10 27.54 12.79
N LEU A 278 -21.88 26.46 12.67
CA LEU A 278 -23.22 26.47 12.10
C LEU A 278 -24.15 27.43 12.84
N LEU A 279 -24.20 27.36 14.17
CA LEU A 279 -25.11 28.17 14.96
C LEU A 279 -24.76 29.66 14.95
N VAL A 280 -23.47 30.00 15.07
CA VAL A 280 -23.02 31.39 15.20
C VAL A 280 -22.85 32.08 13.85
N ALA A 281 -22.23 31.42 12.88
CA ALA A 281 -21.92 32.05 11.58
C ALA A 281 -23.03 31.90 10.55
N PHE A 282 -23.89 30.88 10.69
CA PHE A 282 -24.90 30.53 9.68
C PHE A 282 -26.33 30.43 10.23
N GLY A 283 -26.56 30.81 11.48
CA GLY A 283 -27.90 30.73 12.10
C GLY A 283 -28.49 29.32 12.17
N GLY A 284 -27.66 28.28 12.03
CA GLY A 284 -28.06 26.88 12.09
C GLY A 284 -28.36 26.21 10.74
N SER A 285 -28.20 26.88 9.60
CA SER A 285 -28.50 26.33 8.27
C SER A 285 -27.56 26.90 7.21
N VAL A 286 -27.11 26.06 6.27
CA VAL A 286 -26.22 26.47 5.16
C VAL A 286 -26.80 26.08 3.79
N GLY A 287 -28.06 25.63 3.76
CA GLY A 287 -28.74 25.18 2.54
C GLY A 287 -28.29 23.79 2.06
N HIS A 288 -27.70 22.97 2.94
CA HIS A 288 -27.21 21.63 2.61
C HIS A 288 -28.18 20.52 3.02
N GLY A 289 -27.94 19.29 2.54
CA GLY A 289 -28.79 18.13 2.83
C GLY A 289 -28.99 17.81 4.33
N GLN A 290 -28.10 18.30 5.21
CA GLN A 290 -28.28 18.20 6.65
C GLN A 290 -29.47 19.02 7.18
N ASP A 291 -29.85 20.10 6.49
CA ASP A 291 -30.89 21.02 6.95
C ASP A 291 -32.27 20.36 6.88
N LEU A 292 -32.48 19.48 5.88
CA LEU A 292 -33.66 18.63 5.81
C LEU A 292 -33.74 17.67 7.00
N ILE A 293 -32.60 17.14 7.45
CA ILE A 293 -32.58 16.27 8.64
C ILE A 293 -32.87 17.11 9.89
N ALA A 294 -32.27 18.29 10.02
CA ALA A 294 -32.51 19.20 11.14
C ALA A 294 -33.98 19.62 11.23
N SER A 295 -34.64 19.92 10.11
CA SER A 295 -36.05 20.30 10.10
C SER A 295 -36.96 19.16 10.57
N ARG A 296 -36.66 17.91 10.19
CA ARG A 296 -37.40 16.73 10.67
C ARG A 296 -37.22 16.49 12.16
N ILE A 297 -36.04 16.79 12.70
CA ILE A 297 -35.81 16.69 14.14
C ILE A 297 -36.56 17.80 14.87
N LEU A 298 -36.64 19.01 14.32
CA LEU A 298 -37.45 20.11 14.87
C LEU A 298 -38.95 19.76 14.98
N ASP A 299 -39.49 18.90 14.11
CA ASP A 299 -40.88 18.41 14.27
C ASP A 299 -41.09 17.62 15.57
N THR A 300 -40.01 17.14 16.20
CA THR A 300 -40.02 16.35 17.45
C THR A 300 -39.39 17.06 18.64
N THR A 301 -38.76 18.23 18.45
CA THR A 301 -38.11 18.99 19.53
C THR A 301 -38.31 20.49 19.39
N THR A 302 -38.41 21.19 20.51
CA THR A 302 -38.50 22.66 20.52
C THR A 302 -37.15 23.37 20.46
N SER A 303 -36.04 22.61 20.59
CA SER A 303 -34.69 23.18 20.63
C SER A 303 -34.01 23.11 19.25
N SER A 304 -33.83 24.26 18.61
CA SER A 304 -33.09 24.39 17.36
C SER A 304 -31.62 24.00 17.49
N VAL A 305 -31.00 24.33 18.62
CA VAL A 305 -29.63 23.93 18.93
C VAL A 305 -29.50 22.40 18.95
N LEU A 306 -30.44 21.72 19.60
CA LEU A 306 -30.43 20.26 19.68
C LEU A 306 -30.67 19.63 18.30
N ALA A 307 -31.59 20.18 17.51
CA ALA A 307 -31.88 19.67 16.17
C ALA A 307 -30.69 19.80 15.22
N VAL A 308 -30.04 20.97 15.18
CA VAL A 308 -28.82 21.20 14.37
C VAL A 308 -27.69 20.28 14.84
N ALA A 309 -27.48 20.13 16.15
CA ALA A 309 -26.44 19.28 16.70
C ALA A 309 -26.64 17.79 16.34
N LEU A 310 -27.87 17.28 16.48
CA LEU A 310 -28.20 15.89 16.16
C LEU A 310 -28.12 15.61 14.66
N ALA A 311 -28.64 16.51 13.83
CA ALA A 311 -28.56 16.39 12.37
C ALA A 311 -27.09 16.39 11.91
N ASN A 312 -26.29 17.33 12.40
CA ASN A 312 -24.88 17.42 12.06
C ASN A 312 -24.11 16.17 12.52
N LEU A 313 -24.36 15.68 13.74
CA LEU A 313 -23.72 14.47 14.25
C LEU A 313 -24.06 13.24 13.40
N LEU A 314 -25.33 13.06 13.03
CA LEU A 314 -25.77 11.94 12.19
C LEU A 314 -25.09 11.95 10.82
N VAL A 315 -25.11 13.11 10.15
CA VAL A 315 -24.49 13.31 8.83
C VAL A 315 -22.97 13.14 8.93
N SER A 316 -22.33 13.74 9.94
CA SER A 316 -20.89 13.64 10.18
C SER A 316 -20.47 12.19 10.45
N LEU A 317 -21.29 11.40 11.15
CA LEU A 317 -20.98 9.99 11.41
C LEU A 317 -20.93 9.18 10.11
N ALA A 318 -21.98 9.28 9.29
CA ALA A 318 -22.05 8.60 8.00
C ALA A 318 -20.90 9.04 7.09
N ASP A 319 -20.69 10.34 6.98
CA ASP A 319 -19.67 10.93 6.12
C ASP A 319 -18.25 10.51 6.51
N LYS A 320 -17.89 10.55 7.80
CA LYS A 320 -16.51 10.27 8.26
C LYS A 320 -16.19 8.79 8.20
N VAL A 321 -17.19 7.92 8.39
CA VAL A 321 -17.04 6.49 8.12
C VAL A 321 -16.77 6.26 6.63
N ILE A 322 -17.61 6.79 5.73
CA ILE A 322 -17.44 6.63 4.28
C ILE A 322 -16.07 7.19 3.84
N ALA A 323 -15.76 8.43 4.22
CA ALA A 323 -14.53 9.10 3.82
C ALA A 323 -13.27 8.40 4.36
N GLY A 324 -13.30 7.94 5.61
CA GLY A 324 -12.19 7.22 6.21
C GLY A 324 -11.92 5.89 5.51
N PHE A 325 -12.95 5.09 5.21
CA PHE A 325 -12.78 3.82 4.51
C PHE A 325 -12.39 4.02 3.04
N ALA A 326 -12.95 5.02 2.35
CA ALA A 326 -12.50 5.41 1.02
C ALA A 326 -11.01 5.80 1.03
N ALA A 327 -10.58 6.54 2.06
CA ALA A 327 -9.17 6.88 2.24
C ALA A 327 -8.29 5.65 2.47
N LEU A 328 -8.74 4.62 3.21
CA LEU A 328 -7.99 3.36 3.31
C LEU A 328 -7.77 2.72 1.94
N VAL A 329 -8.79 2.71 1.07
CA VAL A 329 -8.66 2.17 -0.30
C VAL A 329 -7.62 2.98 -1.09
N VAL A 330 -7.71 4.31 -1.05
CA VAL A 330 -6.76 5.21 -1.73
C VAL A 330 -5.33 4.97 -1.24
N VAL A 331 -5.11 4.94 0.08
CA VAL A 331 -3.77 4.76 0.67
C VAL A 331 -3.22 3.36 0.40
N SER A 332 -4.08 2.34 0.35
CA SER A 332 -3.66 0.96 0.04
C SER A 332 -3.13 0.82 -1.39
N GLY A 333 -3.58 1.68 -2.31
CA GLY A 333 -3.08 1.74 -3.69
C GLY A 333 -1.78 2.52 -3.86
N LEU A 334 -1.27 3.21 -2.83
CA LEU A 334 -0.07 4.03 -2.94
C LEU A 334 1.23 3.19 -2.91
N PRO A 335 2.30 3.64 -3.60
CA PRO A 335 3.63 3.05 -3.49
C PRO A 335 4.12 2.95 -2.04
N ALA A 336 4.87 1.89 -1.73
CA ALA A 336 5.34 1.59 -0.36
C ALA A 336 6.04 2.78 0.34
N GLY A 337 6.83 3.57 -0.40
CA GLY A 337 7.52 4.74 0.13
C GLY A 337 6.61 5.90 0.57
N LEU A 338 5.36 5.97 0.07
CA LEU A 338 4.38 6.98 0.47
C LEU A 338 3.49 6.54 1.63
N ARG A 339 3.49 5.24 1.97
CA ARG A 339 2.78 4.68 3.13
C ARG A 339 3.71 4.30 4.29
N ALA A 340 5.01 4.58 4.17
CA ALA A 340 5.98 4.32 5.21
C ALA A 340 5.60 5.09 6.49
N GLY A 341 5.30 4.35 7.57
CA GLY A 341 4.88 4.91 8.86
C GLY A 341 3.36 5.01 9.10
N ALA A 342 2.52 4.55 8.18
CA ALA A 342 1.08 4.40 8.41
C ALA A 342 0.74 2.93 8.73
N PRO A 343 0.52 2.55 10.01
CA PRO A 343 0.09 1.21 10.36
C PRO A 343 -1.40 1.04 9.99
N ILE A 344 -1.68 0.72 8.73
CA ILE A 344 -3.03 0.45 8.21
C ILE A 344 -3.26 -1.06 8.09
N PRO A 345 -4.51 -1.55 8.19
CA PRO A 345 -4.80 -2.99 8.25
C PRO A 345 -4.58 -3.68 6.90
N VAL A 346 -4.38 -2.89 5.84
CA VAL A 346 -4.29 -3.34 4.45
C VAL A 346 -2.83 -3.27 3.99
N VAL A 347 -1.96 -3.99 4.70
CA VAL A 347 -0.63 -4.39 4.24
C VAL A 347 -0.34 -5.75 4.84
N VAL A 348 -0.34 -6.78 4.00
CA VAL A 348 0.18 -8.12 4.34
C VAL A 348 1.67 -7.98 4.60
N ALA A 349 2.07 -8.01 5.87
CA ALA A 349 3.47 -8.13 6.26
C ALA A 349 3.86 -9.62 6.18
N SER A 350 4.71 -9.97 5.22
CA SER A 350 5.66 -11.08 5.40
C SER A 350 6.92 -10.46 6.00
N GLU A 351 7.05 -10.54 7.33
CA GLU A 351 8.31 -10.23 8.01
C GLU A 351 9.25 -11.45 7.98
N PRO A 352 10.57 -11.25 7.82
CA PRO A 352 11.56 -12.31 7.95
C PRO A 352 11.77 -12.65 9.43
N GLY A 353 11.68 -13.94 9.77
CA GLY A 353 12.08 -14.42 11.09
C GLY A 353 13.59 -14.20 11.33
N PRO A 354 14.03 -14.10 12.59
CA PRO A 354 15.43 -13.87 12.92
C PRO A 354 16.25 -15.05 12.40
N GLY A 355 17.21 -14.76 11.52
CA GLY A 355 18.20 -15.76 11.10
C GLY A 355 19.01 -16.23 12.31
N PRO A 356 19.46 -17.49 12.35
CA PRO A 356 20.33 -17.97 13.41
C PRO A 356 21.62 -17.14 13.42
N GLY A 357 21.88 -16.48 14.57
CA GLY A 357 23.09 -15.71 14.82
C GLY A 357 24.35 -16.54 14.62
N ARG A 358 25.40 -15.89 14.14
CA ARG A 358 26.78 -16.36 14.18
C ARG A 358 27.56 -15.52 15.16
#